data_AF-A0A527ZB30-F1
#
_entry.id   AF-A0A527ZB30-F1
#
_cell.length_a   1.000
_cell.length_b   1.000
_cell.length_c   1.000
_cell.angle_alpha   90.00
_cell.angle_beta   90.00
_cell.angle_gamma   90.00
#
_symmetry.space_group_name_H-M   'P 1'
#
loop_
_entity.id
_entity.type
_entity.pdbx_description
1 polymer ?
#
loop_
_entity_poly.entity_id
_entity_poly.type
_entity_poly.pdbx_seq_one_letter_code
_entity_poly.pdbx_strand_id
1 'polypeptide(L)' 'DDRLRRADFKAFASTAGVKAADADTSIDDLVAALSRALNHLELPPPLSDGSQGAKMAEQMRAIVHERIEGFA' A
#
# COMPACT_ATOMS: atom_id res chain seq x y z
N ASP A 1 -4.28 -9.51 -8.49
CA ASP A 1 -4.39 -9.15 -9.92
C ASP A 1 -3.86 -7.75 -10.00
N ASP A 2 -2.57 -7.66 -10.25
CA ASP A 2 -1.74 -6.49 -10.00
C ASP A 2 -1.69 -5.65 -11.27
N ARG A 3 -2.88 -5.30 -11.74
CA ARG A 3 -3.06 -4.63 -13.04
C ARG A 3 -2.69 -3.16 -13.01
N LEU A 4 -2.70 -2.54 -11.84
CA LEU A 4 -2.48 -1.11 -11.70
C LEU A 4 -1.09 -0.85 -11.10
N ARG A 5 -0.19 -0.33 -11.93
CA ARG A 5 1.21 -0.06 -11.60
C ARG A 5 1.45 1.44 -11.55
N ARG A 6 2.54 1.85 -10.89
CA ARG A 6 3.04 3.24 -10.88
C ARG A 6 3.06 3.87 -12.28
N ALA A 7 3.45 3.11 -13.30
CA ALA A 7 3.51 3.56 -14.68
C ALA A 7 2.14 3.99 -15.25
N ASP A 8 1.05 3.32 -14.86
CA ASP A 8 -0.30 3.64 -15.33
C ASP A 8 -0.77 4.99 -14.79
N PHE A 9 -0.45 5.28 -13.52
CA PHE A 9 -0.71 6.59 -12.91
C PHE A 9 0.09 7.71 -13.57
N LYS A 10 1.35 7.46 -13.92
CA LYS A 10 2.19 8.43 -14.64
C LYS A 10 1.69 8.70 -16.04
N ALA A 11 1.23 7.66 -16.75
CA ALA A 11 0.60 7.81 -18.05
C ALA A 11 -0.66 8.67 -17.96
N PHE A 12 -1.53 8.40 -16.97
CA PHE A 12 -2.73 9.19 -16.73
C PHE A 12 -2.41 10.65 -16.37
N ALA A 13 -1.46 10.89 -15.46
CA ALA A 13 -1.01 12.23 -15.09
C ALA A 13 -0.53 13.03 -16.32
N SER A 14 0.20 12.37 -17.23
CA SER A 14 0.66 12.98 -18.47
C SER A 14 -0.50 13.38 -19.38
N THR A 15 -1.54 12.53 -19.50
CA THR A 15 -2.78 12.87 -20.24
C THR A 15 -3.53 14.04 -19.60
N ALA A 16 -3.49 14.16 -18.27
CA ALA A 16 -4.12 15.25 -17.53
C ALA A 16 -3.29 16.56 -17.49
N GLY A 17 -2.11 16.60 -18.11
CA GLY A 17 -1.22 17.76 -18.11
C GLY A 17 -0.47 17.98 -16.77
N VAL A 18 -0.43 16.97 -15.91
CA VAL A 18 0.34 16.98 -14.65
C VAL A 18 1.79 16.60 -14.93
N LYS A 19 2.74 17.27 -14.28
CA LYS A 19 4.16 16.92 -14.42
C LYS A 19 4.42 15.54 -13.84
N ALA A 20 5.23 14.74 -14.53
CA ALA A 20 5.61 13.42 -14.07
C ALA A 20 6.25 13.43 -12.68
N ALA A 21 7.03 14.47 -12.34
CA ALA A 21 7.64 14.62 -11.03
C ALA A 21 6.61 14.81 -9.91
N ASP A 22 5.58 15.63 -10.13
CA ASP A 22 4.52 15.87 -9.14
C ASP A 22 3.69 14.59 -8.90
N ALA A 23 3.47 13.81 -9.97
CA ALA A 23 2.84 12.50 -9.87
C ALA A 23 3.70 11.49 -9.11
N ASP A 24 5.02 11.46 -9.36
CA ASP A 24 5.96 10.60 -8.63
C ASP A 24 5.98 10.95 -7.15
N THR A 25 6.09 12.23 -6.78
CA THR A 25 6.05 12.67 -5.38
C THR A 25 4.74 12.27 -4.69
N SER A 26 3.61 12.45 -5.36
CA SER A 26 2.30 12.07 -4.80
C SER A 26 2.17 10.56 -4.58
N ILE A 27 2.75 9.75 -5.46
CA ILE A 27 2.79 8.29 -5.33
C ILE A 27 3.70 7.88 -4.17
N ASP A 28 4.88 8.50 -4.04
CA ASP A 28 5.81 8.23 -2.94
C ASP A 28 5.19 8.58 -1.58
N ASP A 29 4.49 9.71 -1.50
CA ASP A 29 3.77 10.14 -0.30
C ASP A 29 2.66 9.15 0.09
N LEU A 30 1.91 8.64 -0.90
CA LEU A 30 0.88 7.62 -0.69
C LEU A 30 1.49 6.33 -0.16
N VAL A 31 2.54 5.82 -0.81
CA VAL A 31 3.27 4.61 -0.39
C VAL A 31 3.76 4.77 1.05
N ALA A 32 4.42 5.88 1.35
CA ALA A 32 4.96 6.14 2.68
C ALA A 32 3.85 6.24 3.74
N ALA A 33 2.72 6.87 3.42
CA ALA A 33 1.57 6.96 4.32
C ALA A 33 0.94 5.58 4.59
N LEU A 34 0.77 4.75 3.56
CA LEU A 34 0.22 3.40 3.69
C LEU A 34 1.16 2.49 4.50
N SER A 35 2.47 2.51 4.25
CA SER A 35 3.44 1.74 5.04
C SER A 35 3.41 2.14 6.52
N ARG A 36 3.36 3.45 6.81
CA ARG A 36 3.23 3.93 8.19
C ARG A 36 1.91 3.47 8.81
N ALA A 37 0.79 3.63 8.12
CA ALA A 37 -0.52 3.25 8.63
C ALA A 37 -0.61 1.74 8.89
N LEU A 38 -0.06 0.92 7.99
CA LEU A 38 0.01 -0.52 8.18
C LEU A 38 0.78 -0.84 9.46
N ASN A 39 1.99 -0.31 9.63
CA ASN A 39 2.83 -0.59 10.81
C ASN A 39 2.20 -0.19 12.15
N HIS A 40 1.31 0.80 12.15
CA HIS A 40 0.62 1.28 13.36
C HIS A 40 -0.82 0.76 13.48
N LEU A 41 -1.28 -0.08 12.55
CA LEU A 41 -2.62 -0.65 12.59
C LEU A 41 -2.74 -1.60 13.78
N GLU A 42 -3.53 -1.22 14.76
CA GLU A 42 -3.88 -2.07 15.90
C GLU A 42 -5.05 -2.98 15.53
N LEU A 43 -4.92 -4.26 15.85
CA LEU A 43 -5.95 -5.26 15.58
C LEU A 43 -6.77 -5.53 16.85
N PRO A 44 -8.11 -5.68 16.74
CA PRO A 44 -8.94 -6.02 17.88
C PRO A 44 -8.54 -7.38 18.46
N PRO A 45 -8.83 -7.66 19.75
CA PRO A 45 -8.31 -8.84 20.46
C PRO A 45 -8.45 -10.18 19.73
N PRO A 46 -9.57 -10.53 19.06
CA PRO A 46 -9.69 -11.80 18.33
C PRO A 46 -8.71 -11.97 17.16
N LEU A 47 -8.05 -10.89 16.74
CA LEU A 47 -7.07 -10.84 15.66
C LEU A 47 -5.65 -10.54 16.16
N SER A 48 -5.45 -10.49 17.48
CA SER A 48 -4.14 -10.25 18.12
C SER A 48 -3.83 -11.20 19.28
N ASP A 49 -4.75 -12.13 19.59
CA ASP A 49 -4.67 -13.07 20.73
C ASP A 49 -3.93 -14.40 20.44
N GLY A 50 -3.21 -14.49 19.33
CA GLY A 50 -2.49 -15.71 18.92
C GLY A 50 -3.40 -16.84 18.40
N SER A 51 -4.71 -16.59 18.26
CA SER A 51 -5.65 -17.51 17.62
C SER A 51 -5.32 -17.72 16.13
N GLN A 52 -6.08 -18.61 15.47
CA GLN A 52 -6.03 -18.71 14.01
C GLN A 52 -6.39 -17.38 13.33
N GLY A 53 -7.31 -16.59 13.93
CA GLY A 53 -7.65 -15.25 13.44
C GLY A 53 -6.44 -14.32 13.46
N ALA A 54 -5.64 -14.35 14.53
CA ALA A 54 -4.40 -13.57 14.62
C ALA A 54 -3.36 -13.99 13.57
N LYS A 55 -3.21 -15.29 13.31
CA LYS A 55 -2.30 -15.78 12.25
C LYS A 55 -2.74 -15.34 10.86
N MET A 56 -4.04 -15.39 10.58
CA MET A 56 -4.58 -14.91 9.30
C MET A 56 -4.40 -13.40 9.15
N ALA A 57 -4.57 -12.63 10.23
CA ALA A 57 -4.34 -11.19 10.21
C ALA A 57 -2.87 -10.84 9.95
N GLU A 58 -1.92 -11.61 10.50
CA GLU A 58 -0.50 -11.45 10.21
C GLU A 58 -0.16 -11.78 8.75
N GLN A 59 -0.72 -12.86 8.19
CA GLN A 59 -0.58 -13.16 6.77
C GLN A 59 -1.15 -12.06 5.87
N MET A 60 -2.31 -11.51 6.24
CA MET A 60 -2.93 -10.40 5.52
C MET A 60 -2.02 -9.17 5.56
N ARG A 61 -1.44 -8.85 6.73
CA ARG A 61 -0.48 -7.75 6.90
C ARG A 61 0.74 -7.94 5.99
N ALA A 62 1.31 -9.14 5.94
CA ALA A 62 2.44 -9.44 5.05
C ALA A 62 2.09 -9.23 3.57
N ILE A 63 0.93 -9.71 3.12
CA ILE A 63 0.45 -9.50 1.73
C ILE A 63 0.29 -8.01 1.41
N VAL A 64 -0.27 -7.23 2.34
CA VAL A 64 -0.42 -5.78 2.14
C VAL A 64 0.94 -5.10 2.09
N HIS A 65 1.89 -5.50 2.92
CA HIS A 65 3.26 -4.99 2.89
C HIS A 65 3.93 -5.26 1.53
N GLU A 66 3.90 -6.50 1.05
CA GLU A 66 4.46 -6.90 -0.25
C GLU A 66 3.83 -6.09 -1.41
N ARG A 67 2.53 -5.79 -1.33
CA ARG A 67 1.84 -4.98 -2.35
C ARG A 67 2.25 -3.52 -2.32
N ILE A 68 2.45 -2.94 -1.14
CA ILE A 68 2.92 -1.56 -1.00
C ILE A 68 4.36 -1.45 -1.53
N GLU A 69 5.22 -2.41 -1.19
CA GLU A 69 6.59 -2.48 -1.70
C GLU A 69 6.64 -2.70 -3.21
N GLY A 70 5.79 -3.56 -3.77
CA GLY A 70 5.71 -3.79 -5.21
C GLY A 70 5.16 -2.60 -6.01
N PHE A 71 4.53 -1.63 -5.34
CA PHE A 71 4.02 -0.40 -5.96
C PHE A 71 5.01 0.78 -5.90
N ALA A 72 5.93 0.76 -4.91
CA ALA A 72 6.98 1.77 -4.74
C ALA A 72 7.92 1.80 -5.95
#